data_AF-A0A1V5LHC5-F1
#
_entry.id   AF-A0A1V5LHC5-F1
#
_cell.length_a   1.000
_cell.length_b   1.000
_cell.length_c   1.000
_cell.angle_alpha   90.00
_cell.angle_beta   90.00
_cell.angle_gamma   90.00
#
_symmetry.space_group_name_H-M   'P 1'
#
loop_
_entity.id
_entity.type
_entity.pdbx_description
1 polymer ?
#
loop_
_entity_poly.entity_id
_entity_poly.type
_entity_poly.pdbx_seq_one_letter_code
_entity_poly.pdbx_strand_id
1 'polypeptide(L)'
;MRRIRARRAEAERLARSQAASEVSLEQKYGERLREEIDLRQPDLDVNAAFGRLAGVLRRYLAAKYSLPLISATTSEVRGLMAEAGADERVIADTLAVLESADIAKFSGAAQMRSELERAYTILEGMLGTDTAPRGGAESAKRDD
;
A
#
# COMPACT_ATOMS: atom_id res chain seq x y z
N MET A 1 -32.92 -31.93 16.13
CA MET A 1 -32.86 -30.66 15.37
C MET A 1 -32.07 -29.51 16.04
N ARG A 2 -31.83 -29.47 17.37
CA ARG A 2 -31.08 -28.34 18.03
C ARG A 2 -29.55 -28.41 17.96
N ARG A 3 -28.93 -29.60 17.88
CA ARG A 3 -27.45 -29.75 17.89
C ARG A 3 -26.74 -29.34 16.59
N ILE A 4 -27.44 -29.35 15.45
CA ILE A 4 -26.86 -29.01 14.13
C ILE A 4 -26.70 -27.49 13.96
N ARG A 5 -27.62 -26.69 14.53
CA ARG A 5 -27.57 -25.22 14.44
C ARG A 5 -26.45 -24.61 15.30
N ALA A 6 -26.17 -25.18 16.48
CA ALA A 6 -25.09 -24.74 17.35
C ALA A 6 -23.70 -24.98 16.71
N ARG A 7 -23.49 -26.14 16.09
CA ARG A 7 -22.25 -26.48 15.37
C ARG A 7 -21.97 -25.56 14.18
N ARG A 8 -23.00 -25.11 13.46
CA ARG A 8 -22.87 -24.14 12.36
C ARG A 8 -22.49 -22.74 12.85
N ALA A 9 -23.10 -22.27 13.93
CA ALA A 9 -22.82 -20.95 14.49
C ALA A 9 -21.42 -20.85 15.15
N GLU A 10 -20.87 -21.98 15.59
CA GLU A 10 -19.50 -22.08 16.11
C GLU A 10 -18.48 -22.19 14.97
N ALA A 11 -18.79 -22.95 13.91
CA ALA A 11 -17.98 -23.01 12.69
C ALA A 11 -17.90 -21.66 11.96
N GLU A 12 -19.00 -20.91 11.88
CA GLU A 12 -19.01 -19.56 11.30
C GLU A 12 -18.25 -18.55 12.16
N ARG A 13 -18.30 -18.71 13.49
CA ARG A 13 -17.50 -17.88 14.42
C ARG A 13 -16.01 -18.19 14.31
N LEU A 14 -15.64 -19.47 14.21
CA LEU A 14 -14.26 -19.88 13.96
C LEU A 14 -13.77 -19.44 12.58
N ALA A 15 -14.60 -19.55 11.54
CA ALA A 15 -14.24 -19.10 10.18
C ALA A 15 -14.06 -17.58 10.13
N ARG A 16 -14.93 -16.81 10.80
CA ARG A 16 -14.75 -15.35 10.94
C ARG A 16 -13.56 -14.99 11.81
N SER A 17 -13.27 -15.74 12.88
CA SER A 17 -12.09 -15.48 13.70
C SER A 17 -10.81 -15.85 12.98
N GLN A 18 -10.80 -16.93 12.17
CA GLN A 18 -9.66 -17.33 11.35
C GLN A 18 -9.42 -16.33 10.22
N ALA A 19 -10.47 -15.87 9.52
CA ALA A 19 -10.36 -14.79 8.55
C ALA A 19 -9.92 -13.45 9.17
N ALA A 20 -10.24 -13.20 10.44
CA ALA A 20 -9.75 -12.03 11.19
C ALA A 20 -8.34 -12.22 11.78
N SER A 21 -7.80 -13.44 11.76
CA SER A 21 -6.44 -13.76 12.22
C SER A 21 -5.42 -13.84 11.09
N GLU A 22 -5.87 -13.78 9.82
CA GLU A 22 -4.98 -13.66 8.68
C GLU A 22 -4.49 -12.21 8.56
N VAL A 23 -3.17 -12.04 8.61
CA VAL A 23 -2.52 -10.75 8.33
C VAL A 23 -3.04 -10.25 6.98
N SER A 24 -3.65 -9.07 6.97
CA SER A 24 -4.22 -8.54 5.73
C SER A 24 -3.12 -8.34 4.69
N LEU A 25 -3.50 -8.36 3.42
CA LEU A 25 -2.55 -8.13 2.33
C LEU A 25 -1.81 -6.80 2.52
N GLU A 26 -2.54 -5.78 2.96
CA GLU A 26 -2.04 -4.45 3.27
C GLU A 26 -1.01 -4.48 4.41
N GLN A 27 -1.30 -5.19 5.51
CA GLN A 27 -0.36 -5.32 6.64
C GLN A 27 0.92 -6.02 6.21
N LYS A 28 0.81 -7.12 5.45
CA LYS A 28 1.96 -7.87 4.93
C LYS A 28 2.89 -7.00 4.08
N TYR A 29 2.33 -6.19 3.19
CA TYR A 29 3.13 -5.31 2.34
C TYR A 29 3.61 -4.06 3.07
N GLY A 30 2.92 -3.61 4.11
CA GLY A 30 3.38 -2.53 4.99
C GLY A 30 4.58 -2.92 5.85
N GLU A 31 4.61 -4.15 6.38
CA GLU A 31 5.80 -4.68 7.05
C GLU A 31 6.98 -4.80 6.09
N ARG A 32 6.73 -5.38 4.90
CA ARG A 32 7.75 -5.52 3.86
C ARG A 32 8.32 -4.17 3.41
N LEU A 33 7.48 -3.14 3.30
CA LEU A 33 7.92 -1.78 2.95
C LEU A 33 8.94 -1.24 3.97
N ARG A 34 8.64 -1.39 5.26
CA ARG A 34 9.52 -0.95 6.36
C ARG A 34 10.82 -1.76 6.42
N GLU A 35 10.76 -3.05 6.11
CA GLU A 35 11.95 -3.91 6.06
C GLU A 35 12.86 -3.57 4.87
N GLU A 36 12.29 -3.24 3.71
CA GLU A 36 13.06 -2.95 2.50
C GLU A 36 13.63 -1.51 2.47
N ILE A 37 13.05 -0.55 3.19
CA ILE A 37 13.42 0.87 3.13
C ILE A 37 13.43 1.51 4.53
N ASP A 38 14.62 1.78 5.07
CA ASP A 38 14.79 2.66 6.24
C ASP A 38 15.13 4.09 5.79
N LEU A 39 14.14 4.98 5.81
CA LEU A 39 14.31 6.39 5.44
C LEU A 39 15.29 7.14 6.37
N ARG A 40 15.52 6.64 7.59
CA ARG A 40 16.38 7.32 8.58
C ARG A 40 17.86 7.00 8.38
N GLN A 41 18.19 6.04 7.51
CA GLN A 41 19.55 5.69 7.20
C GLN A 41 20.26 6.90 6.52
N PRO A 42 21.35 7.44 7.10
CA PRO A 42 22.02 8.63 6.56
C PRO A 42 22.65 8.42 5.18
N ASP A 43 23.13 7.21 4.91
CA ASP A 43 23.80 6.78 3.69
C ASP A 43 22.87 5.98 2.75
N LEU A 44 21.55 6.17 2.89
CA LEU A 44 20.56 5.50 2.05
C LEU A 44 20.82 5.80 0.57
N ASP A 45 21.05 4.75 -0.21
CA ASP A 45 21.04 4.84 -1.67
C ASP A 45 19.61 5.11 -2.14
N VAL A 46 19.32 6.38 -2.44
CA VAL A 46 18.02 6.88 -2.85
C VAL A 46 17.53 6.20 -4.12
N ASN A 47 18.42 5.95 -5.08
CA ASN A 47 18.06 5.33 -6.36
C ASN A 47 17.68 3.87 -6.16
N ALA A 48 18.46 3.13 -5.37
CA ALA A 48 18.12 1.77 -5.01
C ALA A 48 16.83 1.69 -4.18
N ALA A 49 16.59 2.66 -3.28
CA ALA A 49 15.38 2.74 -2.48
C ALA A 49 14.11 2.97 -3.33
N PHE A 50 14.16 3.83 -4.34
CA PHE A 50 13.06 3.97 -5.32
C PHE A 50 12.78 2.67 -6.07
N GLY A 51 13.83 1.94 -6.46
CA GLY A 51 13.69 0.63 -7.08
C GLY A 51 12.96 -0.38 -6.18
N ARG A 52 13.31 -0.42 -4.89
CA ARG A 52 12.62 -1.25 -3.89
C ARG A 52 11.18 -0.81 -3.69
N LEU A 53 10.93 0.50 -3.56
CA LEU A 53 9.60 1.09 -3.37
C LEU A 53 8.64 0.71 -4.50
N ALA A 54 9.06 0.96 -5.75
CA ALA A 54 8.30 0.60 -6.95
C ALA A 54 8.05 -0.91 -7.03
N GLY A 55 9.03 -1.73 -6.61
CA GLY A 55 8.89 -3.18 -6.53
C GLY A 55 7.83 -3.63 -5.51
N VAL A 56 7.82 -3.05 -4.31
CA VAL A 56 6.81 -3.33 -3.28
C VAL A 56 5.41 -2.94 -3.78
N LEU A 57 5.25 -1.73 -4.31
CA LEU A 57 4.00 -1.24 -4.89
C LEU A 57 3.46 -2.19 -5.97
N ARG A 58 4.30 -2.56 -6.95
CA ARG A 58 3.89 -3.44 -8.05
C ARG A 58 3.46 -4.82 -7.56
N ARG A 59 4.17 -5.40 -6.59
CA ARG A 59 3.81 -6.70 -6.00
C ARG A 59 2.50 -6.63 -5.21
N TYR A 60 2.30 -5.56 -4.44
CA TYR A 60 1.07 -5.32 -3.72
C TYR A 60 -0.13 -5.20 -4.68
N LEU A 61 -0.04 -4.34 -5.68
CA LEU A 61 -1.13 -4.13 -6.63
C LEU A 61 -1.39 -5.37 -7.50
N ALA A 62 -0.33 -6.08 -7.91
CA ALA A 62 -0.47 -7.34 -8.63
C ALA A 62 -1.26 -8.37 -7.80
N ALA A 63 -0.98 -8.46 -6.50
CA ALA A 63 -1.71 -9.34 -5.60
C ALA A 63 -3.15 -8.86 -5.34
N LYS A 64 -3.35 -7.55 -5.14
CA LYS A 64 -4.64 -6.95 -4.79
C LYS A 64 -5.65 -7.02 -5.94
N TYR A 65 -5.19 -6.77 -7.16
CA TYR A 65 -6.04 -6.72 -8.36
C TYR A 65 -5.89 -7.96 -9.25
N SER A 66 -5.04 -8.92 -8.89
CA SER A 66 -4.70 -10.09 -9.72
C SER A 66 -4.20 -9.70 -11.12
N LEU A 67 -3.35 -8.66 -11.19
CA LEU A 67 -2.85 -8.07 -12.43
C LEU A 67 -1.36 -8.37 -12.67
N PRO A 68 -0.90 -8.47 -13.92
CA PRO A 68 0.51 -8.71 -14.27
C PRO A 68 1.37 -7.43 -14.19
N LEU A 69 1.33 -6.70 -13.07
CA LEU A 69 1.99 -5.38 -12.94
C LEU A 69 3.51 -5.44 -12.77
N ILE A 70 4.09 -6.62 -12.54
CA ILE A 70 5.55 -6.77 -12.44
C ILE A 70 6.22 -6.49 -13.80
N SER A 71 5.61 -6.97 -14.89
CA SER A 71 6.13 -6.81 -16.25
C SER A 71 5.58 -5.58 -16.99
N ALA A 72 4.54 -4.93 -16.47
CA ALA A 72 3.93 -3.77 -17.11
C ALA A 72 4.85 -2.53 -17.08
N THR A 73 4.87 -1.74 -18.14
CA THR A 73 5.48 -0.40 -18.12
C THR A 73 4.62 0.57 -17.30
N THR A 74 5.22 1.64 -16.77
CA THR A 74 4.47 2.68 -16.03
C THR A 74 3.28 3.21 -16.84
N SER A 75 3.44 3.36 -18.16
CA SER A 75 2.39 3.80 -19.09
C SER A 75 1.22 2.80 -19.22
N GLU A 76 1.47 1.50 -19.07
CA GLU A 76 0.44 0.45 -19.16
C GLU A 76 -0.33 0.28 -17.84
N VAL A 77 0.27 0.63 -16.69
CA VAL A 77 -0.33 0.44 -15.36
C VAL A 77 -1.69 1.12 -15.24
N ARG A 78 -1.84 2.34 -15.79
CA ARG A 78 -3.13 3.07 -15.75
C ARG A 78 -4.26 2.23 -16.37
N GLY A 79 -4.06 1.73 -17.58
CA GLY A 79 -5.06 0.94 -18.30
C GLY A 79 -5.43 -0.33 -17.55
N LEU A 80 -4.41 -1.09 -17.13
CA LEU A 80 -4.60 -2.34 -16.39
C LEU A 80 -5.38 -2.15 -15.08
N MET A 81 -5.08 -1.09 -14.33
CA MET A 81 -5.77 -0.79 -13.08
C MET A 81 -7.20 -0.30 -13.28
N ALA A 82 -7.43 0.55 -14.30
CA ALA A 82 -8.77 1.00 -14.65
C ALA A 82 -9.66 -0.17 -15.09
N GLU A 83 -9.13 -1.09 -15.90
CA GLU A 83 -9.83 -2.31 -16.32
C GLU A 83 -10.17 -3.24 -15.14
N ALA A 84 -9.31 -3.28 -14.11
CA ALA A 84 -9.57 -4.02 -12.87
C ALA A 84 -10.51 -3.30 -11.90
N GLY A 85 -11.05 -2.13 -12.27
CA GLY A 85 -11.96 -1.36 -11.43
C GLY A 85 -11.30 -0.70 -10.22
N ALA A 86 -10.00 -0.39 -10.30
CA ALA A 86 -9.33 0.38 -9.26
C ALA A 86 -9.86 1.82 -9.23
N ASP A 87 -10.00 2.38 -8.02
CA ASP A 87 -10.41 3.78 -7.85
C ASP A 87 -9.40 4.74 -8.48
N GLU A 88 -9.88 5.84 -9.07
CA GLU A 88 -9.02 6.85 -9.73
C GLU A 88 -7.95 7.40 -8.78
N ARG A 89 -8.27 7.53 -7.49
CA ARG A 89 -7.28 7.92 -6.47
C ARG A 89 -6.15 6.91 -6.34
N VAL A 90 -6.47 5.62 -6.31
CA VAL A 90 -5.48 4.53 -6.21
C VAL A 90 -4.61 4.49 -7.47
N ILE A 91 -5.21 4.73 -8.64
CA ILE A 91 -4.48 4.85 -9.91
C ILE A 91 -3.53 6.05 -9.87
N ALA A 92 -4.01 7.22 -9.45
CA ALA A 92 -3.21 8.44 -9.36
C ALA A 92 -2.02 8.29 -8.39
N ASP A 93 -2.28 7.76 -7.19
CA ASP A 93 -1.26 7.50 -6.18
C ASP A 93 -0.21 6.50 -6.69
N THR A 94 -0.64 5.47 -7.41
CA THR A 94 0.26 4.48 -8.04
C THR A 94 1.19 5.14 -9.07
N LEU A 95 0.62 5.93 -9.98
CA LEU A 95 1.38 6.58 -11.04
C LEU A 95 2.39 7.59 -10.47
N ALA A 96 2.00 8.36 -9.46
CA ALA A 96 2.89 9.31 -8.80
C ALA A 96 4.15 8.62 -8.23
N VAL A 97 4.00 7.45 -7.60
CA VAL A 97 5.12 6.68 -7.07
C VAL A 97 6.00 6.12 -8.19
N LEU A 98 5.39 5.55 -9.24
CA LEU A 98 6.13 4.95 -10.36
C LEU A 98 6.89 6.01 -11.18
N GLU A 99 6.26 7.15 -11.45
CA GLU A 99 6.89 8.27 -12.16
C GLU A 99 8.07 8.84 -11.36
N SER A 100 7.93 8.98 -10.03
CA SER A 100 9.03 9.40 -9.15
C SER A 100 10.21 8.43 -9.21
N ALA A 101 9.92 7.12 -9.23
CA ALA A 101 10.95 6.10 -9.37
C ALA A 101 11.62 6.11 -10.75
N ASP A 102 10.88 6.44 -11.81
CA ASP A 102 11.43 6.60 -13.15
C ASP A 102 12.32 7.84 -13.25
N ILE A 103 11.92 8.97 -12.67
CA ILE A 103 12.73 10.20 -12.60
C ILE A 103 14.03 9.97 -11.82
N ALA A 104 13.96 9.25 -10.70
CA ALA A 104 15.13 8.96 -9.86
C ALA A 104 16.24 8.23 -10.62
N LYS A 105 15.91 7.37 -11.60
CA LYS A 105 16.90 6.67 -12.44
C LYS A 105 17.82 7.61 -13.22
N PHE A 106 17.38 8.83 -13.48
CA PHE A 106 18.10 9.82 -14.28
C PHE A 106 18.53 11.06 -13.48
N SER A 107 18.28 11.08 -12.16
CA SER A 107 18.49 12.24 -11.30
C SER A 107 19.60 12.01 -10.25
N GLY A 108 20.12 13.10 -9.68
CA GLY A 108 21.08 13.06 -8.59
C GLY A 108 20.43 12.73 -7.23
N ALA A 109 21.07 11.87 -6.43
CA ALA A 109 20.50 11.33 -5.19
C ALA A 109 20.12 12.40 -4.14
N ALA A 110 20.91 13.48 -4.03
CA ALA A 110 20.68 14.52 -3.02
C ALA A 110 19.36 15.30 -3.22
N GLN A 111 18.96 15.57 -4.48
CA GLN A 111 17.68 16.24 -4.76
C GLN A 111 16.47 15.31 -4.59
N MET A 112 16.70 13.99 -4.51
CA MET A 112 15.63 12.99 -4.63
C MET A 112 15.14 12.43 -3.29
N ARG A 113 15.81 12.74 -2.17
CA ARG A 113 15.44 12.21 -0.85
C ARG A 113 14.03 12.65 -0.40
N SER A 114 13.67 13.92 -0.59
CA SER A 114 12.32 14.39 -0.25
C SER A 114 11.23 13.76 -1.11
N GLU A 115 11.53 13.45 -2.38
CA GLU A 115 10.59 12.74 -3.24
C GLU A 115 10.44 11.27 -2.84
N LEU A 116 11.53 10.64 -2.39
CA LEU A 116 11.48 9.28 -1.85
C LEU A 116 10.58 9.21 -0.62
N GLU A 117 10.74 10.16 0.31
CA GLU A 117 9.90 10.26 1.52
C GLU A 117 8.41 10.48 1.16
N ARG A 118 8.12 11.34 0.17
CA ARG A 118 6.76 11.53 -0.35
C ARG A 118 6.18 10.24 -0.95
N ALA A 119 6.92 9.60 -1.84
CA ALA A 119 6.49 8.38 -2.51
C ALA A 119 6.29 7.22 -1.51
N TYR A 120 7.16 7.11 -0.50
CA TYR A 120 7.01 6.18 0.61
C TYR A 120 5.72 6.44 1.40
N THR A 121 5.43 7.70 1.74
CA THR A 121 4.22 8.10 2.45
C THR A 121 2.94 7.79 1.64
N ILE A 122 2.96 8.00 0.32
CA ILE A 122 1.84 7.62 -0.55
C ILE A 122 1.57 6.12 -0.45
N LEU A 123 2.61 5.29 -0.58
CA LEU A 123 2.46 3.84 -0.48
C LEU A 123 2.00 3.40 0.92
N GLU A 124 2.53 3.96 2.01
CA GLU A 124 2.02 3.70 3.36
C GLU A 124 0.54 4.07 3.52
N GLY A 125 0.12 5.20 2.92
CA GLY A 125 -1.26 5.62 2.88
C GLY A 125 -2.17 4.62 2.15
N MET A 126 -1.70 4.08 1.01
CA MET A 126 -2.40 3.03 0.25
C MET A 126 -2.49 1.69 0.99
N LEU A 127 -1.52 1.41 1.86
CA LEU A 127 -1.47 0.22 2.72
C LEU A 127 -2.22 0.43 4.05
N GLY A 128 -2.73 1.64 4.31
CA GLY A 128 -3.39 1.94 5.58
C GLY A 128 -2.47 1.79 6.80
N THR A 129 -1.15 1.80 6.60
CA THR A 129 -0.13 1.70 7.65
C THR A 129 0.49 3.05 8.00
N ASP A 130 -0.18 4.12 7.58
CA ASP A 130 0.14 5.50 7.92
C ASP A 130 0.30 5.63 9.44
N THR A 131 1.53 5.90 9.89
CA THR A 131 1.85 6.04 11.32
C THR A 131 1.54 7.44 11.83
N ALA A 132 1.15 8.38 10.95
CA ALA A 132 0.68 9.68 11.36
C ALA A 132 -0.79 9.59 11.83
N PRO A 133 -1.12 10.08 13.04
CA PRO A 133 -2.51 10.17 13.47
C PRO A 133 -3.20 11.12 12.50
N ARG A 134 -4.12 10.59 11.67
CA ARG A 134 -5.12 11.44 11.02
C ARG A 134 -5.95 12.03 12.14
N GLY A 135 -5.59 13.25 12.54
CA GLY A 135 -6.27 14.01 13.57
C GLY A 135 -7.76 13.95 13.31
N GLY A 136 -8.47 13.28 14.21
CA GLY A 136 -9.90 13.39 14.29
C GLY A 136 -10.22 14.86 14.52
N ALA A 137 -10.77 15.51 13.50
CA ALA A 137 -11.64 16.64 13.73
C ALA A 137 -12.87 16.06 14.43
N GLU A 138 -12.73 15.98 15.75
CA GLU A 138 -13.78 15.79 16.73
C GLU A 138 -14.97 16.64 16.29
N SER A 139 -16.09 15.97 16.03
CA SER A 139 -17.38 16.62 15.91
C SER A 139 -17.64 17.32 17.23
N ALA A 140 -17.25 18.60 17.32
CA ALA A 140 -17.63 19.50 18.38
C ALA A 140 -19.13 19.78 18.21
N LYS A 141 -19.91 18.83 18.71
CA LYS A 141 -21.24 19.03 19.21
C LYS A 141 -21.13 20.14 20.27
N ARG A 142 -21.59 21.34 19.94
CA ARG A 142 -22.05 22.31 20.93
C ARG A 142 -23.50 22.59 20.59
N ASP A 143 -24.35 21.84 21.29
CA ASP A 143 -25.65 22.30 21.71
C ASP A 143 -25.49 23.70 22.34
N ASP A 144 -26.21 24.69 21.79
CA ASP A 144 -26.85 25.77 22.55
C ASP A 144 -28.19 26.08 21.86
#